data_AF-A0A518CRQ8-F1
#
_entry.id   AF-A0A518CRQ8-F1
#
_cell.length_a   1.000
_cell.length_b   1.000
_cell.length_c   1.000
_cell.angle_alpha   90.00
_cell.angle_beta   90.00
_cell.angle_gamma   90.00
#
_symmetry.space_group_name_H-M   'P 1'
#
loop_
_entity.id
_entity.type
_entity.pdbx_description
1 polymer ?
#
loop_
_entity_poly.entity_id
_entity_poly.type
_entity_poly.pdbx_seq_one_letter_code
_entity_poly.pdbx_strand_id
1 'polypeptide(L)'
;MNKRHQTTRNFSSRKAGLSLLEVVMSTLLISILMLTALRTVGASFRAEFFTAQQTQAMLFAEDLLSEIIQMEYEEPVDPVSFGRETGEVGTNRTTWDDVDDYNGWTSSPLQYQDGTEIPDTSSWTRAVSVQFVLADSPDTTTNDDEGLKKITVTISKNNVVLGSLSVLQSKAWINTIPDPNNNLSTGSKPSVNQSPIAVASASPTSGTSSVNVQFDATNSSDSDGDSITFSWDYGDGSSGTGSKPSHTFTNGTGSTLVRIVTLTASDSSGAQATKTLTITINP
;
A
#
# COMPACT_ATOMS: atom_id res chain seq x y z
N MET A 1 20.56 64.11 -87.54
CA MET A 1 20.53 62.77 -86.89
C MET A 1 20.94 62.93 -85.42
N ASN A 2 19.97 62.77 -84.52
CA ASN A 2 20.14 62.85 -83.06
C ASN A 2 20.98 61.67 -82.55
N LYS A 3 22.10 61.94 -81.87
CA LYS A 3 22.79 60.94 -81.04
C LYS A 3 22.39 61.17 -79.58
N ARG A 4 21.51 60.30 -79.05
CA ARG A 4 21.15 60.25 -77.63
C ARG A 4 22.35 59.76 -76.81
N HIS A 5 22.73 60.52 -75.79
CA HIS A 5 23.62 60.04 -74.73
C HIS A 5 22.91 58.98 -73.89
N GLN A 6 23.50 57.79 -73.77
CA GLN A 6 23.16 56.82 -72.74
C GLN A 6 24.18 56.94 -71.61
N THR A 7 23.72 57.38 -70.44
CA THR A 7 24.51 57.42 -69.21
C THR A 7 24.35 56.08 -68.50
N THR A 8 25.37 55.24 -68.51
CA THR A 8 25.41 54.00 -67.73
C THR A 8 25.67 54.35 -66.25
N ARG A 9 24.68 54.13 -65.38
CA ARG A 9 24.86 54.21 -63.92
C ARG A 9 25.51 52.91 -63.42
N ASN A 10 26.79 52.96 -63.08
CA ASN A 10 27.47 51.90 -62.35
C ASN A 10 26.97 51.85 -60.90
N PHE A 11 26.28 50.78 -60.51
CA PHE A 11 26.07 50.46 -59.10
C PHE A 11 27.35 49.79 -58.55
N SER A 12 28.13 50.52 -57.76
CA SER A 12 29.23 49.90 -57.02
C SER A 12 28.65 49.09 -55.85
N SER A 13 28.73 47.77 -55.92
CA SER A 13 28.59 46.90 -54.75
C SER A 13 29.77 47.21 -53.81
N ARG A 14 29.52 47.94 -52.71
CA ARG A 14 30.48 48.00 -51.60
C ARG A 14 30.44 46.63 -50.94
N LYS A 15 31.52 45.85 -51.08
CA LYS A 15 31.77 44.70 -50.20
C LYS A 15 31.94 45.26 -48.79
N ALA A 16 30.89 45.20 -47.97
CA ALA A 16 30.95 45.58 -46.56
C ALA A 16 31.84 44.55 -45.84
N GLY A 17 33.11 44.89 -45.60
CA GLY A 17 33.94 44.14 -44.67
C GLY A 17 33.45 44.37 -43.24
N LEU A 18 33.46 43.33 -42.42
CA LEU A 18 33.14 43.40 -40.99
C LEU A 18 34.01 44.49 -40.32
N SER A 19 33.37 45.37 -39.57
CA SER A 19 34.07 46.37 -38.76
C SER A 19 34.80 45.68 -37.61
N LEU A 20 35.99 46.17 -37.23
CA LEU A 20 36.72 45.71 -36.05
C LEU A 20 35.83 45.79 -34.79
N LEU A 21 34.98 46.81 -34.71
CA LEU A 21 34.04 46.98 -33.60
C LEU A 21 32.99 45.85 -33.56
N GLU A 22 32.47 45.42 -34.71
CA GLU A 22 31.51 44.31 -34.78
C GLU A 22 32.15 43.01 -34.33
N VAL A 23 33.39 42.73 -34.75
CA VAL A 23 34.14 41.53 -34.34
C VAL A 23 34.37 41.51 -32.82
N VAL A 24 34.76 42.65 -32.24
CA VAL A 24 34.96 42.77 -30.78
C VAL A 24 33.64 42.60 -30.02
N MET A 25 32.55 43.21 -30.51
CA MET A 25 31.24 43.07 -29.87
C MET A 25 30.69 41.65 -29.99
N SER A 26 30.84 40.99 -31.14
CA SER A 26 30.41 39.61 -31.33
C SER A 26 31.20 38.63 -30.46
N THR A 27 32.52 38.79 -30.35
CA THR A 27 33.34 37.93 -29.48
C THR A 27 33.00 38.11 -28.00
N LEU A 28 32.72 39.34 -27.55
CA LEU A 28 32.25 39.59 -26.19
C LEU A 28 30.88 38.95 -25.93
N LEU A 29 29.93 39.10 -26.85
CA LEU A 29 28.59 38.51 -26.74
C LEU A 29 28.62 36.98 -26.72
N ILE A 30 29.42 36.36 -27.59
CA ILE A 30 29.61 34.91 -27.62
C ILE A 30 30.24 34.43 -26.31
N SER A 31 31.23 35.16 -25.78
CA SER A 31 31.88 34.79 -24.51
C SER A 31 30.90 34.82 -23.34
N ILE A 32 30.06 35.86 -23.26
CA ILE A 32 29.02 35.97 -22.22
C ILE A 32 28.00 34.84 -22.38
N LEU A 33 27.55 34.55 -23.60
CA LEU A 33 26.58 33.49 -23.87
C LEU A 33 27.13 32.09 -23.56
N MET A 34 28.42 31.85 -23.82
CA MET A 34 29.06 30.58 -23.49
C MET A 34 29.21 30.39 -21.97
N LEU A 35 29.54 31.47 -21.24
CA LEU A 35 29.61 31.45 -19.78
C LEU A 35 28.25 31.19 -19.14
N THR A 36 27.19 31.81 -19.64
CA THR A 36 25.83 31.56 -19.14
C THR A 36 25.39 30.14 -19.47
N ALA A 37 25.63 29.66 -20.70
CA ALA A 37 25.31 28.29 -21.08
C ALA A 37 26.02 27.26 -20.18
N LEU A 38 27.32 27.44 -19.91
CA LEU A 38 28.08 26.52 -19.06
C LEU A 38 27.57 26.49 -17.62
N ARG A 39 27.20 27.65 -17.06
CA ARG A 39 26.60 27.74 -15.72
C ARG A 39 25.24 27.04 -15.67
N THR A 40 24.39 27.25 -16.68
CA THR A 40 23.07 26.63 -16.76
C THR A 40 23.18 25.10 -16.90
N VAL A 41 24.06 24.62 -17.77
CA VAL A 41 24.32 23.17 -17.93
C VAL A 41 24.89 22.56 -16.65
N GLY A 42 25.81 23.26 -15.98
CA GLY A 42 26.32 22.81 -14.69
C GLY A 42 25.24 22.76 -13.60
N ALA A 43 24.32 23.72 -13.59
CA ALA A 43 23.18 23.73 -12.67
C ALA A 43 22.18 22.61 -12.98
N SER A 44 21.89 22.34 -14.25
CA SER A 44 20.97 21.28 -14.64
C SER A 44 21.48 19.89 -14.27
N PHE A 45 22.77 19.59 -14.52
CA PHE A 45 23.36 18.31 -14.11
C PHE A 45 23.37 18.12 -12.60
N ARG A 46 23.64 19.19 -11.83
CA ARG A 46 23.57 19.13 -10.36
C ARG A 46 22.14 18.83 -9.91
N ALA A 47 21.16 19.54 -10.47
CA ALA A 47 19.75 19.34 -10.14
C ALA A 47 19.31 17.89 -10.46
N GLU A 48 19.65 17.39 -11.65
CA GLU A 48 19.35 16.00 -12.05
C GLU A 48 19.99 14.98 -11.11
N PHE A 49 21.27 15.17 -10.77
CA PHE A 49 21.97 14.29 -9.83
C PHE A 49 21.35 14.32 -8.42
N PHE A 50 20.93 15.49 -7.93
CA PHE A 50 20.24 15.59 -6.65
C PHE A 50 18.87 14.91 -6.69
N THR A 51 18.08 15.14 -7.74
CA THR A 51 16.78 14.49 -7.92
C THR A 51 16.93 12.98 -7.98
N ALA A 52 17.89 12.46 -8.75
CA ALA A 52 18.14 11.02 -8.84
C ALA A 52 18.48 10.40 -7.47
N GLN A 53 19.31 11.07 -6.67
CA GLN A 53 19.63 10.62 -5.32
C GLN A 53 18.42 10.68 -4.37
N GLN A 54 17.58 11.71 -4.47
CA GLN A 54 16.35 11.79 -3.67
C GLN A 54 15.35 10.71 -4.05
N THR A 55 15.13 10.46 -5.34
CA THR A 55 14.26 9.37 -5.81
C THR A 55 14.77 8.02 -5.31
N GLN A 56 16.08 7.75 -5.42
CA GLN A 56 16.66 6.52 -4.89
C GLN A 56 16.51 6.42 -3.37
N ALA A 57 16.67 7.53 -2.64
CA ALA A 57 16.43 7.57 -1.20
C ALA A 57 14.99 7.20 -0.85
N MET A 58 14.00 7.70 -1.61
CA MET A 58 12.59 7.35 -1.38
C MET A 58 12.29 5.88 -1.66
N LEU A 59 12.88 5.29 -2.71
CA LEU A 59 12.72 3.85 -2.96
C LEU A 59 13.29 3.00 -1.82
N PHE A 60 14.44 3.35 -1.25
CA PHE A 60 14.98 2.65 -0.08
C PHE A 60 14.13 2.84 1.18
N ALA A 61 13.50 4.01 1.33
CA ALA A 61 12.58 4.25 2.43
C ALA A 61 11.30 3.42 2.28
N GLU A 62 10.71 3.40 1.08
CA GLU A 62 9.51 2.63 0.75
C GLU A 62 9.71 1.12 0.92
N ASP A 63 10.84 0.59 0.47
CA ASP A 63 11.18 -0.84 0.60
C ASP A 63 11.16 -1.28 2.08
N LEU A 64 11.90 -0.57 2.94
CA LEU A 64 11.89 -0.87 4.37
C LEU A 64 10.53 -0.60 5.01
N LEU A 65 9.83 0.47 4.61
CA LEU A 65 8.54 0.77 5.20
C LEU A 65 7.52 -0.32 4.86
N SER A 66 7.59 -0.91 3.66
CA SER A 66 6.76 -2.03 3.26
C SER A 66 7.00 -3.28 4.10
N GLU A 67 8.23 -3.49 4.59
CA GLU A 67 8.57 -4.53 5.57
C GLU A 67 7.87 -4.25 6.92
N ILE A 68 8.01 -3.04 7.45
CA ILE A 68 7.51 -2.67 8.79
C ILE A 68 5.98 -2.68 8.86
N ILE A 69 5.28 -2.16 7.83
CA ILE A 69 3.80 -2.06 7.87
C ILE A 69 3.11 -3.42 7.80
N GLN A 70 3.83 -4.49 7.47
CA GLN A 70 3.31 -5.85 7.49
C GLN A 70 3.37 -6.48 8.89
N MET A 71 4.08 -5.86 9.83
CA MET A 71 4.18 -6.32 11.21
C MET A 71 2.93 -5.96 12.01
N GLU A 72 2.67 -6.69 13.09
CA GLU A 72 1.57 -6.39 14.00
C GLU A 72 1.85 -5.08 14.76
N TYR A 73 0.79 -4.40 15.22
CA TYR A 73 1.00 -3.19 16.01
C TYR A 73 1.70 -3.50 17.33
N GLU A 74 1.34 -4.60 17.97
CA GLU A 74 1.91 -5.13 19.20
C GLU A 74 1.71 -6.65 19.20
N GLU A 75 2.65 -7.37 19.78
CA GLU A 75 2.54 -8.81 19.99
C GLU A 75 1.46 -9.19 21.03
N PRO A 76 0.72 -10.30 20.85
CA PRO A 76 -0.28 -10.75 21.82
C PRO A 76 0.26 -11.56 23.00
N VAL A 77 1.53 -12.01 22.97
CA VAL A 77 2.03 -13.08 23.85
C VAL A 77 3.06 -12.62 24.88
N ASP A 78 3.75 -11.51 24.63
CA ASP A 78 4.81 -10.99 25.47
C ASP A 78 4.39 -9.76 26.30
N PRO A 79 5.11 -9.42 27.38
CA PRO A 79 4.78 -8.24 28.17
C PRO A 79 5.00 -6.99 27.31
N VAL A 80 3.91 -6.30 26.98
CA VAL A 80 3.87 -5.04 26.22
C VAL A 80 4.96 -4.08 26.71
N SER A 81 6.08 -4.04 26.00
CA SER A 81 7.23 -3.20 26.26
C SER A 81 7.55 -2.48 24.97
N PHE A 82 7.83 -1.19 25.02
CA PHE A 82 8.07 -0.45 23.79
C PHE A 82 9.45 -0.76 23.20
N GLY A 83 9.45 -1.48 22.09
CA GLY A 83 10.60 -1.87 21.28
C GLY A 83 11.40 -3.06 21.81
N ARG A 84 12.21 -3.62 20.91
CA ARG A 84 13.00 -4.87 21.03
C ARG A 84 13.03 -5.57 22.39
N GLU A 85 12.41 -6.73 22.39
CA GLU A 85 12.32 -7.74 23.43
C GLU A 85 13.55 -8.68 23.46
N THR A 86 13.44 -9.72 24.28
CA THR A 86 14.51 -10.69 24.51
C THR A 86 14.57 -11.69 23.37
N GLY A 87 15.23 -11.33 22.28
CA GLY A 87 15.33 -12.20 21.10
C GLY A 87 15.69 -11.39 19.87
N GLU A 88 15.18 -10.17 19.77
CA GLU A 88 15.42 -9.22 18.68
C GLU A 88 16.76 -8.49 18.85
N VAL A 89 17.88 -9.21 18.66
CA VAL A 89 19.22 -8.59 18.71
C VAL A 89 19.85 -8.42 17.34
N GLY A 90 20.55 -7.30 17.18
CA GLY A 90 21.42 -7.05 16.03
C GLY A 90 20.70 -6.44 14.83
N THR A 91 21.09 -6.88 13.64
CA THR A 91 20.64 -6.29 12.38
C THR A 91 19.78 -7.22 11.50
N ASN A 92 19.71 -8.50 11.86
CA ASN A 92 18.76 -9.45 11.30
C ASN A 92 17.40 -9.24 11.98
N ARG A 93 16.36 -9.04 11.15
CA ARG A 93 15.00 -8.67 11.55
C ARG A 93 13.98 -9.75 11.22
N THR A 94 14.44 -10.97 10.93
CA THR A 94 13.54 -12.09 10.63
C THR A 94 12.78 -12.61 11.86
N THR A 95 13.19 -12.19 13.05
CA THR A 95 12.53 -12.53 14.32
C THR A 95 11.81 -11.33 14.92
N TRP A 96 11.75 -10.20 14.22
CA TRP A 96 11.03 -9.01 14.69
C TRP A 96 9.61 -9.15 14.20
N ASP A 97 8.67 -9.13 15.11
CA ASP A 97 7.30 -9.55 14.89
C ASP A 97 6.28 -8.45 15.16
N ASP A 98 6.69 -7.34 15.77
CA ASP A 98 5.89 -6.11 15.84
C ASP A 98 6.57 -4.86 15.28
N VAL A 99 5.80 -3.77 15.25
CA VAL A 99 6.24 -2.50 14.65
C VAL A 99 7.33 -1.83 15.48
N ASP A 100 7.27 -1.86 16.81
CA ASP A 100 8.17 -1.11 17.68
C ASP A 100 9.54 -1.74 17.85
N ASP A 101 9.73 -3.00 17.49
CA ASP A 101 11.04 -3.61 17.28
C ASP A 101 12.00 -2.79 16.40
N TYR A 102 11.42 -2.08 15.45
CA TYR A 102 12.18 -1.25 14.53
C TYR A 102 12.61 0.08 15.14
N ASN A 103 12.10 0.44 16.32
CA ASN A 103 12.42 1.73 16.93
C ASN A 103 13.93 1.88 17.20
N GLY A 104 14.49 3.01 16.77
CA GLY A 104 15.91 3.32 16.94
C GLY A 104 16.84 2.45 16.09
N TRP A 105 16.31 1.61 15.21
CA TRP A 105 17.14 0.81 14.35
C TRP A 105 17.84 1.65 13.27
N THR A 106 19.09 1.32 12.99
CA THR A 106 19.88 1.95 11.93
C THR A 106 20.73 0.93 11.19
N SER A 107 21.00 1.19 9.91
CA SER A 107 21.86 0.34 9.09
C SER A 107 22.70 1.19 8.14
N SER A 108 24.01 0.96 8.15
CA SER A 108 24.98 1.45 7.17
C SER A 108 26.10 0.40 7.00
N PRO A 109 26.26 -0.26 5.84
CA PRO A 109 25.46 -0.15 4.62
C PRO A 109 23.97 -0.52 4.83
N LEU A 110 23.12 -0.29 3.84
CA LEU A 110 21.73 -0.76 3.92
C LEU A 110 21.72 -2.30 3.86
N GLN A 111 20.71 -2.93 4.46
CA GLN A 111 20.61 -4.39 4.56
C GLN A 111 19.24 -4.92 4.08
N TYR A 112 19.11 -6.20 3.77
CA TYR A 112 17.80 -6.85 3.63
C TYR A 112 17.25 -7.22 5.03
N GLN A 113 16.07 -7.86 5.08
CA GLN A 113 15.46 -8.32 6.34
C GLN A 113 16.38 -9.29 7.10
N ASP A 114 17.03 -10.20 6.39
CA ASP A 114 17.96 -11.20 6.94
C ASP A 114 19.31 -10.62 7.43
N GLY A 115 19.52 -9.31 7.30
CA GLY A 115 20.74 -8.61 7.68
C GLY A 115 21.86 -8.63 6.63
N THR A 116 21.64 -9.24 5.46
CA THR A 116 22.61 -9.21 4.35
C THR A 116 22.70 -7.81 3.75
N GLU A 117 23.90 -7.38 3.35
CA GLU A 117 24.10 -6.02 2.82
C GLU A 117 23.52 -5.86 1.41
N ILE A 118 22.84 -4.74 1.17
CA ILE A 118 22.43 -4.33 -0.17
C ILE A 118 23.65 -3.78 -0.93
N PRO A 119 23.97 -4.29 -2.13
CA PRO A 119 25.13 -3.84 -2.90
C PRO A 119 25.14 -2.33 -3.16
N ASP A 120 26.34 -1.75 -3.22
CA ASP A 120 26.58 -0.33 -3.54
C ASP A 120 25.92 0.69 -2.59
N THR A 121 25.60 0.26 -1.36
CA THR A 121 24.95 1.12 -0.35
C THR A 121 25.86 1.56 0.81
N SER A 122 27.18 1.40 0.70
CA SER A 122 28.12 1.66 1.82
C SER A 122 28.15 3.10 2.33
N SER A 123 27.81 4.08 1.50
CA SER A 123 27.68 5.49 1.89
C SER A 123 26.30 5.85 2.41
N TRP A 124 25.35 4.93 2.36
CA TRP A 124 23.96 5.16 2.70
C TRP A 124 23.68 4.68 4.12
N THR A 125 22.76 5.37 4.77
CA THR A 125 22.27 5.01 6.10
C THR A 125 20.75 5.12 6.08
N ARG A 126 20.08 4.10 6.58
CA ARG A 126 18.66 4.18 6.96
C ARG A 126 18.54 4.17 8.46
N ALA A 127 17.59 4.94 8.97
CA ALA A 127 17.24 5.01 10.38
C ALA A 127 15.73 4.91 10.52
N VAL A 128 15.27 4.17 11.51
CA VAL A 128 13.84 4.04 11.84
C VAL A 128 13.59 4.66 13.20
N SER A 129 12.52 5.42 13.29
CA SER A 129 11.92 5.84 14.55
C SER A 129 10.48 5.37 14.56
N VAL A 130 10.08 4.74 15.66
CA VAL A 130 8.68 4.47 15.96
C VAL A 130 8.35 5.28 17.20
N GLN A 131 7.20 5.95 17.21
CA GLN A 131 6.77 6.77 18.33
C GLN A 131 5.27 6.60 18.52
N PHE A 132 4.81 6.52 19.76
CA PHE A 132 3.40 6.76 20.04
C PHE A 132 3.06 8.21 19.69
N VAL A 133 1.93 8.39 19.03
CA VAL A 133 1.43 9.72 18.65
C VAL A 133 -0.01 9.89 19.08
N LEU A 134 -0.39 11.13 19.33
CA LEU A 134 -1.77 11.43 19.61
C LEU A 134 -2.61 11.17 18.37
N ALA A 135 -3.72 10.50 18.63
CA ALA A 135 -4.66 10.13 17.62
C ALA A 135 -5.27 11.39 16.96
N ASP A 136 -5.67 12.39 17.75
CA ASP A 136 -6.19 13.66 17.21
C ASP A 136 -5.16 14.59 16.58
N SER A 137 -3.88 14.30 16.79
CA SER A 137 -2.78 15.15 16.38
C SER A 137 -1.57 14.26 16.11
N PRO A 138 -1.54 13.53 14.97
CA PRO A 138 -0.54 12.50 14.67
C PRO A 138 0.89 13.02 14.47
N ASP A 139 1.10 14.34 14.54
CA ASP A 139 2.42 14.96 14.60
C ASP A 139 2.92 15.22 16.03
N THR A 140 2.06 15.03 17.03
CA THR A 140 2.39 15.17 18.46
C THR A 140 2.71 13.79 19.04
N THR A 141 3.94 13.62 19.52
CA THR A 141 4.37 12.41 20.21
C THR A 141 3.82 12.35 21.64
N THR A 142 3.52 11.15 22.12
CA THR A 142 3.17 10.86 23.52
C THR A 142 4.10 9.76 24.06
N ASN A 143 4.18 9.64 25.39
CA ASN A 143 4.91 8.54 26.04
C ASN A 143 4.01 7.32 26.29
N ASP A 144 2.70 7.51 26.19
CA ASP A 144 1.69 6.49 26.45
C ASP A 144 1.13 5.94 25.13
N ASP A 145 0.76 4.66 25.12
CA ASP A 145 0.09 4.04 23.98
C ASP A 145 -1.37 4.55 23.87
N GLU A 146 -1.59 5.47 22.93
CA GLU A 146 -2.92 5.99 22.55
C GLU A 146 -3.53 5.26 21.34
N GLY A 147 -3.00 4.09 20.99
CA GLY A 147 -3.49 3.24 19.89
C GLY A 147 -3.00 3.64 18.50
N LEU A 148 -2.04 4.57 18.41
CA LEU A 148 -1.44 5.03 17.15
C LEU A 148 0.08 5.16 17.27
N LYS A 149 0.81 4.53 16.34
CA LYS A 149 2.27 4.63 16.19
C LYS A 149 2.57 5.35 14.89
N LYS A 150 3.51 6.30 14.92
CA LYS A 150 4.11 6.91 13.72
C LYS A 150 5.45 6.25 13.46
N ILE A 151 5.56 5.60 12.30
CA ILE A 151 6.80 5.00 11.81
C ILE A 151 7.42 6.00 10.86
N THR A 152 8.68 6.35 11.09
CA THR A 152 9.46 7.23 10.21
C THR A 152 10.73 6.53 9.79
N VAL A 153 10.91 6.37 8.48
CA VAL A 153 12.14 5.90 7.86
C VAL A 153 12.88 7.11 7.28
N THR A 154 14.08 7.37 7.77
CA THR A 154 14.96 8.44 7.28
C THR A 154 16.13 7.84 6.52
N ILE A 155 16.35 8.31 5.30
CA ILE A 155 17.48 7.91 4.46
C ILE A 155 18.47 9.07 4.37
N SER A 156 19.72 8.77 4.66
CA SER A 156 20.83 9.70 4.50
C SER A 156 21.96 9.07 3.69
N LYS A 157 22.78 9.91 3.09
CA LYS A 157 24.00 9.51 2.39
C LYS A 157 25.13 10.41 2.82
N ASN A 158 26.25 9.84 3.26
CA ASN A 158 27.36 10.59 3.86
C ASN A 158 26.87 11.55 4.98
N ASN A 159 25.96 11.07 5.82
CA ASN A 159 25.31 11.83 6.91
C ASN A 159 24.45 13.02 6.47
N VAL A 160 24.15 13.17 5.17
CA VAL A 160 23.18 14.16 4.67
C VAL A 160 21.84 13.47 4.45
N VAL A 161 20.80 13.91 5.14
CA VAL A 161 19.43 13.41 4.94
C VAL A 161 18.97 13.76 3.52
N LEU A 162 18.59 12.74 2.76
CA LEU A 162 18.06 12.89 1.40
C LEU A 162 16.54 12.84 1.37
N GLY A 163 15.93 12.21 2.36
CA GLY A 163 14.50 12.31 2.63
C GLY A 163 14.06 11.40 3.78
N SER A 164 12.79 11.57 4.16
CA SER A 164 12.11 10.73 5.14
C SER A 164 10.72 10.38 4.63
N LEU A 165 10.27 9.17 4.92
CA LEU A 165 8.88 8.75 4.72
C LEU A 165 8.28 8.37 6.07
N SER A 166 7.04 8.78 6.30
CA SER A 166 6.31 8.42 7.51
C SER A 166 4.96 7.79 7.17
N VAL A 167 4.55 6.82 7.97
CA VAL A 167 3.21 6.22 7.95
C VAL A 167 2.70 6.08 9.38
N LEU A 168 1.39 5.99 9.51
CA LEU A 168 0.71 5.75 10.78
C LEU A 168 0.21 4.31 10.80
N GLN A 169 0.51 3.58 11.87
CA GLN A 169 -0.03 2.27 12.16
C GLN A 169 -0.90 2.37 13.41
N SER A 170 -2.14 1.91 13.33
CA SER A 170 -3.03 1.83 14.48
C SER A 170 -3.02 0.45 15.12
N LYS A 171 -3.27 0.37 16.42
CA LYS A 171 -3.45 -0.86 17.21
C LYS A 171 -4.61 -1.76 16.77
N ALA A 172 -5.52 -1.21 15.96
CA ALA A 172 -6.81 -1.74 15.53
C ALA A 172 -7.88 -1.82 16.65
N TRP A 173 -9.06 -1.24 16.35
CA TRP A 173 -10.27 -1.06 17.18
C TRP A 173 -10.22 -0.11 18.40
N ILE A 174 -9.61 1.07 18.25
CA ILE A 174 -9.87 2.19 19.17
C ILE A 174 -10.44 3.37 18.37
N ASN A 175 -11.76 3.58 18.56
CA ASN A 175 -12.59 4.65 18.01
C ASN A 175 -12.23 6.06 18.53
N THR A 176 -10.95 6.42 18.67
CA THR A 176 -10.59 7.68 19.33
C THR A 176 -9.36 8.32 18.71
N ILE A 177 -9.42 8.54 17.40
CA ILE A 177 -8.51 9.43 16.66
C ILE A 177 -9.32 10.63 16.14
N PRO A 178 -9.45 11.74 16.90
CA PRO A 178 -10.16 12.93 16.45
C PRO A 178 -9.47 13.69 15.31
N ASP A 179 -9.95 13.58 14.07
CA ASP A 179 -9.46 14.41 12.95
C ASP A 179 -9.50 15.93 13.30
N PRO A 180 -8.38 16.68 13.18
CA PRO A 180 -8.31 18.11 13.50
C PRO A 180 -9.18 19.01 12.62
N ASN A 181 -9.80 18.48 11.56
CA ASN A 181 -10.59 19.27 10.60
C ASN A 181 -12.11 19.07 10.70
N ASN A 182 -12.62 18.28 11.65
CA ASN A 182 -14.06 18.10 11.93
C ASN A 182 -14.95 18.02 10.66
N ASN A 183 -14.55 17.19 9.69
CA ASN A 183 -15.39 16.84 8.56
C ASN A 183 -15.96 15.43 8.78
N LEU A 184 -17.02 15.35 9.58
CA LEU A 184 -17.64 14.11 10.01
C LEU A 184 -18.13 13.23 8.83
N SER A 185 -17.82 11.93 8.95
CA SER A 185 -18.61 10.77 8.51
C SER A 185 -18.11 9.94 7.31
N THR A 186 -17.44 8.82 7.63
CA THR A 186 -17.55 7.44 7.07
C THR A 186 -16.30 6.80 6.43
N GLY A 187 -16.04 5.54 6.81
CA GLY A 187 -15.38 4.51 5.98
C GLY A 187 -14.09 3.94 6.59
N SER A 188 -14.07 2.94 7.48
CA SER A 188 -14.58 1.56 7.38
C SER A 188 -13.72 0.66 6.46
N LYS A 189 -13.67 -0.64 6.79
CA LYS A 189 -13.87 -1.74 5.81
C LYS A 189 -14.66 -1.15 4.62
N PRO A 190 -14.17 -1.26 3.37
CA PRO A 190 -14.43 -0.35 2.24
C PRO A 190 -15.80 0.32 2.29
N SER A 191 -15.92 1.62 1.95
CA SER A 191 -17.12 2.47 2.17
C SER A 191 -18.47 1.99 1.60
N VAL A 192 -18.58 0.76 1.13
CA VAL A 192 -19.78 -0.07 1.08
C VAL A 192 -19.43 -1.42 1.71
N ASN A 193 -20.11 -1.81 2.81
CA ASN A 193 -20.00 -3.18 3.34
C ASN A 193 -20.17 -4.18 2.18
N GLN A 194 -19.16 -5.00 1.92
CA GLN A 194 -19.28 -6.03 0.91
C GLN A 194 -19.98 -7.23 1.51
N SER A 195 -21.02 -7.72 0.83
CA SER A 195 -21.63 -8.99 1.21
C SER A 195 -20.56 -10.09 1.27
N PRO A 196 -20.66 -11.02 2.23
CA PRO A 196 -19.74 -12.15 2.28
C PRO A 196 -19.84 -13.00 1.01
N ILE A 197 -18.83 -13.80 0.72
CA ILE A 197 -18.88 -14.86 -0.29
C ILE A 197 -19.36 -16.13 0.39
N ALA A 198 -20.62 -16.51 0.12
CA ALA A 198 -21.20 -17.75 0.64
C ALA A 198 -20.72 -18.97 -0.16
N VAL A 199 -20.00 -19.87 0.50
CA VAL A 199 -19.57 -21.16 -0.05
C VAL A 199 -20.16 -22.28 0.79
N ALA A 200 -20.91 -23.16 0.15
CA ALA A 200 -21.56 -24.30 0.78
C ALA A 200 -21.23 -25.60 0.04
N SER A 201 -21.05 -26.68 0.80
CA SER A 201 -21.01 -28.04 0.27
C SER A 201 -21.88 -28.97 1.12
N ALA A 202 -22.30 -30.10 0.53
CA ALA A 202 -23.11 -31.11 1.20
C ALA A 202 -22.61 -32.51 0.83
N SER A 203 -22.69 -33.44 1.78
CA SER A 203 -22.37 -34.84 1.54
C SER A 203 -23.22 -35.77 2.42
N PRO A 204 -23.91 -36.77 1.84
CA PRO A 204 -24.14 -37.00 0.41
C PRO A 204 -25.18 -36.04 -0.17
N THR A 205 -25.21 -35.84 -1.49
CA THR A 205 -26.23 -35.03 -2.19
C THR A 205 -27.42 -35.83 -2.72
N SER A 206 -27.40 -37.16 -2.53
CA SER A 206 -28.54 -38.02 -2.88
C SER A 206 -28.62 -39.28 -2.02
N GLY A 207 -29.80 -39.89 -1.96
CA GLY A 207 -30.06 -41.14 -1.23
C GLY A 207 -31.43 -41.75 -1.57
N THR A 208 -31.81 -42.82 -0.86
CA THR A 208 -33.09 -43.55 -1.02
C THR A 208 -33.86 -43.54 0.30
N SER A 209 -35.15 -43.21 0.25
CA SER A 209 -36.10 -43.15 1.38
C SER A 209 -35.72 -42.19 2.53
N SER A 210 -34.51 -42.26 3.09
CA SER A 210 -33.98 -41.34 4.11
C SER A 210 -32.48 -41.09 3.91
N VAL A 211 -32.05 -39.84 4.02
CA VAL A 211 -30.64 -39.45 3.85
C VAL A 211 -30.24 -38.40 4.89
N ASN A 212 -29.22 -38.71 5.69
CA ASN A 212 -28.57 -37.76 6.58
C ASN A 212 -27.45 -37.03 5.84
N VAL A 213 -27.57 -35.72 5.71
CA VAL A 213 -26.67 -34.87 4.93
C VAL A 213 -25.86 -33.99 5.87
N GLN A 214 -24.53 -34.05 5.75
CA GLN A 214 -23.60 -33.13 6.42
C GLN A 214 -23.38 -31.92 5.52
N PHE A 215 -23.47 -30.72 6.09
CA PHE A 215 -23.20 -29.47 5.39
C PHE A 215 -21.89 -28.86 5.86
N ASP A 216 -21.22 -28.11 4.98
CA ASP A 216 -20.01 -27.37 5.32
C ASP A 216 -20.00 -25.98 4.65
N ALA A 217 -19.92 -24.95 5.48
CA ALA A 217 -19.84 -23.53 5.12
C ALA A 217 -18.47 -22.91 5.39
N THR A 218 -17.46 -23.65 5.88
CA THR A 218 -16.20 -23.07 6.37
C THR A 218 -15.33 -22.41 5.31
N ASN A 219 -15.62 -22.63 4.03
CA ASN A 219 -14.94 -21.95 2.93
C ASN A 219 -15.60 -20.61 2.56
N SER A 220 -16.63 -20.18 3.29
CA SER A 220 -17.19 -18.84 3.15
C SER A 220 -16.22 -17.81 3.71
N SER A 221 -16.15 -16.63 3.11
CA SER A 221 -15.21 -15.57 3.49
C SER A 221 -15.85 -14.20 3.30
N ASP A 222 -15.32 -13.21 3.99
CA ASP A 222 -15.70 -11.82 3.86
C ASP A 222 -14.43 -11.03 3.52
N SER A 223 -14.43 -10.31 2.40
CA SER A 223 -13.23 -9.61 1.92
C SER A 223 -12.75 -8.53 2.87
N ASP A 224 -13.63 -8.12 3.76
CA ASP A 224 -13.40 -7.01 4.65
C ASP A 224 -13.10 -7.49 6.08
N GLY A 225 -13.01 -8.80 6.30
CA GLY A 225 -12.58 -9.42 7.55
C GLY A 225 -13.67 -9.58 8.61
N ASP A 226 -14.94 -9.34 8.27
CA ASP A 226 -16.04 -9.47 9.23
C ASP A 226 -16.27 -10.93 9.65
N SER A 227 -16.70 -11.11 10.90
CA SER A 227 -17.17 -12.42 11.38
C SER A 227 -18.47 -12.81 10.69
N ILE A 228 -18.52 -14.04 10.17
CA ILE A 228 -19.68 -14.57 9.44
C ILE A 228 -20.47 -15.51 10.33
N THR A 229 -21.79 -15.31 10.35
CA THR A 229 -22.76 -16.24 10.93
C THR A 229 -23.52 -16.98 9.84
N PHE A 230 -23.93 -18.23 10.12
CA PHE A 230 -24.54 -19.11 9.14
C PHE A 230 -25.90 -19.60 9.60
N SER A 231 -26.88 -19.46 8.72
CA SER A 231 -28.20 -20.07 8.85
C SER A 231 -28.53 -20.92 7.62
N TRP A 232 -29.30 -21.97 7.82
CA TRP A 232 -29.65 -22.94 6.80
C TRP A 232 -31.16 -23.13 6.76
N ASP A 233 -31.75 -23.03 5.57
CA ASP A 233 -33.11 -23.49 5.28
C ASP A 233 -33.01 -24.78 4.49
N TYR A 234 -33.53 -25.88 5.01
CA TYR A 234 -33.45 -27.19 4.37
C TYR A 234 -34.50 -27.40 3.27
N GLY A 235 -35.43 -26.46 3.09
CA GLY A 235 -36.48 -26.53 2.06
C GLY A 235 -37.58 -27.55 2.36
N ASP A 236 -37.65 -28.04 3.60
CA ASP A 236 -38.71 -28.92 4.12
C ASP A 236 -39.49 -28.31 5.29
N GLY A 237 -39.25 -27.02 5.58
CA GLY A 237 -39.85 -26.28 6.70
C GLY A 237 -39.00 -26.30 7.98
N SER A 238 -37.87 -27.01 7.99
CA SER A 238 -36.90 -26.97 9.09
C SER A 238 -35.69 -26.10 8.76
N SER A 239 -34.95 -25.68 9.80
CA SER A 239 -33.78 -24.83 9.68
C SER A 239 -32.65 -25.28 10.60
N GLY A 240 -31.43 -24.83 10.31
CA GLY A 240 -30.23 -25.08 11.10
C GLY A 240 -29.33 -23.84 11.20
N THR A 241 -28.33 -23.90 12.08
CA THR A 241 -27.35 -22.83 12.27
C THR A 241 -25.94 -23.39 12.42
N GLY A 242 -24.94 -22.54 12.21
CA GLY A 242 -23.52 -22.89 12.35
C GLY A 242 -22.86 -23.30 11.03
N SER A 243 -21.54 -23.44 11.07
CA SER A 243 -20.71 -23.70 9.87
C SER A 243 -20.75 -25.15 9.39
N LYS A 244 -21.06 -26.11 10.26
CA LYS A 244 -21.12 -27.55 9.93
C LYS A 244 -22.33 -28.28 10.52
N PRO A 245 -23.58 -27.90 10.19
CA PRO A 245 -24.75 -28.63 10.67
C PRO A 245 -25.01 -29.90 9.86
N SER A 246 -25.90 -30.74 10.41
CA SER A 246 -26.39 -31.96 9.77
C SER A 246 -27.91 -31.96 9.72
N HIS A 247 -28.51 -32.51 8.66
CA HIS A 247 -29.96 -32.66 8.57
C HIS A 247 -30.37 -33.95 7.85
N THR A 248 -31.46 -34.57 8.31
CA THR A 248 -31.98 -35.80 7.72
C THR A 248 -33.26 -35.53 6.92
N PHE A 249 -33.20 -35.81 5.62
CA PHE A 249 -34.36 -35.76 4.73
C PHE A 249 -35.03 -37.12 4.63
N THR A 250 -36.37 -37.15 4.66
CA THR A 250 -37.15 -38.38 4.48
C THR A 250 -38.15 -38.20 3.34
N ASN A 251 -38.21 -39.18 2.44
CA ASN A 251 -39.17 -39.26 1.36
C ASN A 251 -40.20 -40.35 1.68
N GLY A 252 -41.44 -39.95 1.96
CA GLY A 252 -42.57 -40.84 2.17
C GLY A 252 -43.41 -41.09 0.92
N THR A 253 -42.92 -40.71 -0.27
CA THR A 253 -43.65 -40.78 -1.53
C THR A 253 -43.07 -41.84 -2.46
N GLY A 254 -43.87 -42.34 -3.40
CA GLY A 254 -43.41 -43.30 -4.43
C GLY A 254 -42.63 -42.67 -5.60
N SER A 255 -42.22 -41.41 -5.47
CA SER A 255 -41.55 -40.63 -6.52
C SER A 255 -40.31 -39.92 -5.97
N THR A 256 -39.37 -39.54 -6.83
CA THR A 256 -38.18 -38.78 -6.44
C THR A 256 -38.56 -37.40 -5.88
N LEU A 257 -37.99 -37.08 -4.72
CA LEU A 257 -38.18 -35.84 -3.99
C LEU A 257 -36.92 -34.97 -4.08
N VAL A 258 -37.06 -33.74 -4.53
CA VAL A 258 -35.95 -32.77 -4.60
C VAL A 258 -36.10 -31.72 -3.50
N ARG A 259 -35.02 -31.41 -2.81
CA ARG A 259 -34.94 -30.37 -1.78
C ARG A 259 -33.89 -29.34 -2.16
N ILE A 260 -34.28 -28.07 -2.10
CA ILE A 260 -33.39 -26.93 -2.29
C ILE A 260 -33.00 -26.44 -0.90
N VAL A 261 -31.75 -26.66 -0.54
CA VAL A 261 -31.17 -26.18 0.72
C VAL A 261 -30.54 -24.83 0.46
N THR A 262 -30.82 -23.84 1.30
CA THR A 262 -30.25 -22.49 1.19
C THR A 262 -29.39 -22.19 2.40
N LEU A 263 -28.10 -21.95 2.18
CA LEU A 263 -27.22 -21.28 3.13
C LEU A 263 -27.45 -19.77 3.03
N THR A 264 -27.59 -19.11 4.17
CA THR A 264 -27.44 -17.66 4.30
C THR A 264 -26.25 -17.38 5.20
N ALA A 265 -25.21 -16.77 4.63
CA ALA A 265 -24.06 -16.23 5.34
C ALA A 265 -24.32 -14.74 5.61
N SER A 266 -24.23 -14.33 6.88
CA SER A 266 -24.49 -12.97 7.32
C SER A 266 -23.27 -12.43 8.04
N ASP A 267 -22.77 -11.28 7.61
CA ASP A 267 -21.69 -10.58 8.30
C ASP A 267 -22.21 -9.82 9.54
N SER A 268 -21.29 -9.39 10.40
CA SER A 268 -21.59 -8.57 11.59
C SER A 268 -22.10 -7.16 11.27
N SER A 269 -21.91 -6.70 10.03
CA SER A 269 -22.30 -5.39 9.51
C SER A 269 -23.69 -5.39 8.85
N GLY A 270 -24.38 -6.54 8.82
CA GLY A 270 -25.74 -6.74 8.34
C GLY A 270 -25.91 -7.10 6.87
N ALA A 271 -24.84 -7.24 6.07
CA ALA A 271 -24.97 -7.76 4.70
C ALA A 271 -24.94 -9.29 4.67
N GLN A 272 -25.51 -9.84 3.61
CA GLN A 272 -25.76 -11.27 3.49
C GLN A 272 -25.46 -11.74 2.08
N ALA A 273 -25.07 -13.01 1.98
CA ALA A 273 -25.04 -13.75 0.74
C ALA A 273 -25.64 -15.14 0.93
N THR A 274 -26.17 -15.69 -0.15
CA THR A 274 -26.82 -16.99 -0.13
C THR A 274 -26.16 -17.96 -1.10
N LYS A 275 -26.22 -19.25 -0.76
CA LYS A 275 -25.79 -20.34 -1.63
C LYS A 275 -26.81 -21.46 -1.56
N THR A 276 -27.26 -21.96 -2.71
CA THR A 276 -28.19 -23.08 -2.78
C THR A 276 -27.49 -24.40 -3.12
N LEU A 277 -28.00 -25.49 -2.54
CA LEU A 277 -27.60 -26.87 -2.79
C LEU A 277 -28.84 -27.70 -3.10
N THR A 278 -28.71 -28.69 -3.98
CA THR A 278 -29.80 -29.59 -4.35
C THR A 278 -29.57 -30.97 -3.77
N ILE A 279 -30.54 -31.46 -2.99
CA ILE A 279 -30.54 -32.82 -2.42
C ILE A 279 -31.64 -33.64 -3.08
N THR A 280 -31.30 -34.83 -3.58
CA THR A 280 -32.24 -35.73 -4.27
C THR A 280 -32.50 -36.98 -3.43
N ILE A 281 -33.76 -37.18 -3.01
CA ILE A 281 -34.18 -38.37 -2.28
C ILE A 281 -35.06 -39.23 -3.19
N ASN A 282 -34.54 -40.36 -3.64
CA ASN A 282 -35.32 -41.34 -4.39
C ASN A 282 -36.31 -42.08 -3.47
N PRO A 283 -37.40 -42.65 -4.01
CA PRO A 283 -38.32 -43.47 -3.23
C PRO A 283 -37.59 -44.61 -2.51
#